data_AF-A0A3D3ZVN5-F1
#
_entry.id   AF-A0A3D3ZVN5-F1
#
_cell.length_a   1.000
_cell.length_b   1.000
_cell.length_c   1.000
_cell.angle_alpha   90.00
_cell.angle_beta   90.00
_cell.angle_gamma   90.00
#
_symmetry.space_group_name_H-M   'P 1'
#
loop_
_entity.id
_entity.type
_entity.pdbx_description
1 polymer ?
#
loop_
_entity_poly.entity_id
_entity_poly.type
_entity_poly.pdbx_seq_one_letter_code
_entity_poly.pdbx_strand_id
1 'polypeptide(L)'
;MSDIIYTKVDEAPELASASFLPIIQKFAAAAGVSVGTKDISLAGRILATFPENLTKEQFQSDDLAELGRLVKTPEANVIKLPNISASVPQLKAAIAELQANGFNIPDYPDVPETDAEKDAQARYDGIKGSAVNPVLREGNSDRRAAKAVKSFAQNNPHRMGDWSADSKTKVSSMSGGDFFSNEVSATLAKEATAKIVLETASGETVLKDGITYPAGTVVDATFMSAKALNTFLAEQIEETKAEGTLFSLHMKATMMKVSDPIIFGHAVKAFLAPVFETHGDALADLGVNPNAGLGDLLARVDGNAAILADIESCMASRPPMYMVDSDKGITNLHVSSDVIIDASMPALIRAGGKGWGPDGKEGDSNCVIPDNSYAPVYDETIKFFKENGKLNPATAGTVQNIGLMAQKAEEYGSHPTTFEMPEAGVVKMILDDGTVLHEHKVEANDIWRSASARKAPIEDWVNLAIDRQKAEGCQAIFWLDASRAHDAELIKYVTPILEAKGVADKFTIMAPREATRASFETITKGENSIAITGNVLRDYLTDL
;
A
#
# COMPACT_ATOMS: atom_id res chain seq x y z
N MET A 1 -24.08 -25.46 5.08
CA MET A 1 -22.94 -24.66 4.63
C MET A 1 -21.73 -25.57 4.61
N SER A 2 -20.79 -25.42 3.67
CA SER A 2 -19.63 -26.32 3.63
C SER A 2 -18.67 -26.00 4.76
N ASP A 3 -17.92 -27.00 5.23
CA ASP A 3 -16.96 -26.84 6.34
C ASP A 3 -15.75 -26.00 5.94
N ILE A 4 -15.37 -26.02 4.66
CA ILE A 4 -14.35 -25.17 4.07
C ILE A 4 -14.94 -24.50 2.83
N ILE A 5 -14.70 -23.19 2.70
CA ILE A 5 -14.99 -22.45 1.48
C ILE A 5 -13.69 -22.18 0.72
N TYR A 6 -13.63 -22.65 -0.52
CA TYR A 6 -12.55 -22.41 -1.47
C TYR A 6 -12.99 -21.34 -2.46
N THR A 7 -12.29 -20.21 -2.54
CA THR A 7 -12.73 -19.12 -3.40
C THR A 7 -12.48 -19.42 -4.87
N LYS A 8 -13.51 -19.29 -5.70
CA LYS A 8 -13.39 -19.19 -7.16
C LYS A 8 -12.97 -17.77 -7.52
N VAL A 9 -11.95 -17.64 -8.35
CA VAL A 9 -11.21 -16.39 -8.58
C VAL A 9 -10.95 -16.21 -10.08
N ASP A 10 -9.84 -15.58 -10.43
CA ASP A 10 -9.51 -15.14 -11.78
C ASP A 10 -8.23 -15.83 -12.31
N GLU A 11 -8.02 -15.79 -13.62
CA GLU A 11 -6.74 -16.05 -14.30
C GLU A 11 -6.06 -17.38 -13.88
N ALA A 12 -4.75 -17.35 -13.60
CA ALA A 12 -3.96 -18.54 -13.33
C ALA A 12 -4.39 -19.29 -12.04
N PRO A 13 -4.69 -18.61 -10.91
CA PRO A 13 -5.23 -19.29 -9.73
C PRO A 13 -6.52 -20.07 -10.01
N GLU A 14 -7.41 -19.53 -10.84
CA GLU A 14 -8.65 -20.23 -11.21
C GLU A 14 -8.37 -21.45 -12.11
N LEU A 15 -7.45 -21.33 -13.08
CA LEU A 15 -7.00 -22.46 -13.89
C LEU A 15 -6.37 -23.57 -13.04
N ALA A 16 -5.57 -23.21 -12.04
CA ALA A 16 -5.00 -24.17 -11.10
C ALA A 16 -6.09 -24.86 -10.26
N SER A 17 -7.11 -24.11 -9.85
CA SER A 17 -8.26 -24.61 -9.08
C SER A 17 -9.05 -25.66 -9.84
N ALA A 18 -9.24 -25.48 -11.16
CA ALA A 18 -9.91 -26.48 -12.01
C ALA A 18 -9.24 -27.86 -11.95
N SER A 19 -7.92 -27.92 -11.74
CA SER A 19 -7.20 -29.19 -11.53
C SER A 19 -7.15 -29.61 -10.06
N PHE A 20 -6.90 -28.68 -9.14
CA PHE A 20 -6.50 -29.02 -7.77
C PHE A 20 -7.67 -29.13 -6.80
N LEU A 21 -8.74 -28.34 -6.99
CA LEU A 21 -9.91 -28.36 -6.12
C LEU A 21 -10.60 -29.74 -6.07
N PRO A 22 -10.81 -30.47 -7.19
CA PRO A 22 -11.38 -31.82 -7.14
C PRO A 22 -10.54 -32.79 -6.31
N ILE A 23 -9.21 -32.62 -6.31
CA ILE A 23 -8.29 -33.43 -5.50
C ILE A 23 -8.48 -33.10 -4.02
N ILE A 24 -8.50 -31.80 -3.66
CA ILE A 24 -8.76 -31.36 -2.28
C ILE A 24 -10.09 -31.93 -1.78
N GLN A 25 -11.16 -31.78 -2.56
CA GLN A 25 -12.50 -32.29 -2.23
C GLN A 25 -12.49 -33.80 -1.99
N LYS A 26 -11.81 -34.57 -2.85
CA LYS A 26 -11.72 -36.02 -2.73
C LYS A 26 -11.03 -36.46 -1.43
N PHE A 27 -9.94 -35.81 -1.06
CA PHE A 27 -9.18 -36.14 0.16
C PHE A 27 -9.90 -35.65 1.42
N ALA A 28 -10.48 -34.44 1.41
CA ALA A 28 -11.23 -33.90 2.53
C ALA A 28 -12.47 -34.75 2.87
N ALA A 29 -13.16 -35.27 1.86
CA ALA A 29 -14.32 -36.14 2.03
C ALA A 29 -14.00 -37.42 2.83
N ALA A 30 -12.77 -37.95 2.73
CA ALA A 30 -12.36 -39.11 3.52
C ALA A 30 -12.30 -38.82 5.04
N ALA A 31 -12.17 -37.55 5.42
CA ALA A 31 -12.23 -37.07 6.80
C ALA A 31 -13.61 -36.55 7.21
N GLY A 32 -14.63 -36.67 6.34
CA GLY A 32 -15.96 -36.11 6.58
C GLY A 32 -16.03 -34.59 6.48
N VAL A 33 -15.04 -33.94 5.83
CA VAL A 33 -14.96 -32.49 5.65
C VAL A 33 -15.46 -32.12 4.26
N SER A 34 -16.47 -31.25 4.19
CA SER A 34 -17.01 -30.72 2.94
C SER A 34 -16.27 -29.46 2.48
N VAL A 35 -15.98 -29.38 1.18
CA VAL A 35 -15.30 -28.22 0.57
C VAL A 35 -16.16 -27.66 -0.56
N GLY A 36 -16.77 -26.50 -0.31
CA GLY A 36 -17.61 -25.77 -1.26
C GLY A 36 -16.89 -24.56 -1.85
N THR A 37 -17.57 -23.83 -2.74
CA THR A 37 -17.01 -22.67 -3.42
C THR A 37 -17.87 -21.42 -3.24
N LYS A 38 -17.21 -20.26 -3.33
CA LYS A 38 -17.83 -18.94 -3.44
C LYS A 38 -17.11 -18.15 -4.55
N ASP A 39 -17.89 -17.61 -5.50
CA ASP A 39 -17.36 -16.91 -6.67
C ASP A 39 -17.12 -15.44 -6.35
N ILE A 40 -15.84 -15.08 -6.28
CA ILE A 40 -15.39 -13.71 -6.06
C ILE A 40 -14.54 -13.20 -7.24
N SER A 41 -14.62 -13.87 -8.39
CA SER A 41 -14.02 -13.41 -9.65
C SER A 41 -14.53 -12.01 -10.01
N LEU A 42 -13.77 -11.28 -10.82
CA LEU A 42 -14.20 -9.98 -11.35
C LEU A 42 -15.54 -10.10 -12.08
N ALA A 43 -15.68 -11.10 -12.95
CA ALA A 43 -16.92 -11.35 -13.68
C ALA A 43 -18.10 -11.65 -12.74
N GLY A 44 -17.91 -12.56 -11.76
CA GLY A 44 -18.94 -12.89 -10.78
C GLY A 44 -19.40 -11.68 -9.97
N ARG A 45 -18.45 -10.82 -9.54
CA ARG A 45 -18.77 -9.59 -8.80
C ARG A 45 -19.48 -8.55 -9.66
N ILE A 46 -19.11 -8.40 -10.95
CA ILE A 46 -19.83 -7.53 -11.88
C ILE A 46 -21.29 -8.00 -12.01
N LEU A 47 -21.51 -9.29 -12.28
CA LEU A 47 -22.87 -9.83 -12.45
C LEU A 47 -23.71 -9.72 -11.17
N ALA A 48 -23.14 -10.05 -10.01
CA ALA A 48 -23.80 -9.89 -8.73
C ALA A 48 -24.16 -8.42 -8.42
N THR A 49 -23.43 -7.48 -9.02
CA THR A 49 -23.70 -6.05 -8.83
C THR A 49 -24.93 -5.62 -9.58
N PHE A 50 -25.26 -6.15 -10.77
CA PHE A 50 -26.38 -5.73 -11.62
C PHE A 50 -27.48 -6.80 -11.81
N PRO A 51 -28.07 -7.35 -10.73
CA PRO A 51 -29.01 -8.46 -10.83
C PRO A 51 -30.29 -8.10 -11.60
N GLU A 52 -30.70 -6.83 -11.61
CA GLU A 52 -31.87 -6.32 -12.33
C GLU A 52 -31.74 -6.36 -13.85
N ASN A 53 -30.50 -6.47 -14.34
CA ASN A 53 -30.17 -6.56 -15.75
C ASN A 53 -30.07 -8.01 -16.27
N LEU A 54 -30.21 -9.00 -15.39
CA LEU A 54 -29.96 -10.41 -15.69
C LEU A 54 -31.25 -11.20 -15.81
N THR A 55 -31.26 -12.19 -16.69
CA THR A 55 -32.31 -13.22 -16.65
C THR A 55 -32.16 -14.10 -15.41
N LYS A 56 -33.19 -14.88 -15.11
CA LYS A 56 -33.15 -15.84 -14.00
C LYS A 56 -32.01 -16.86 -14.13
N GLU A 57 -31.67 -17.24 -15.36
CA GLU A 57 -30.59 -18.19 -15.69
C GLU A 57 -29.21 -17.55 -15.62
N GLN A 58 -29.13 -16.23 -15.85
CA GLN A 58 -27.90 -15.43 -15.76
C GLN A 58 -27.61 -14.95 -14.33
N PHE A 59 -28.59 -15.05 -13.43
CA PHE A 59 -28.48 -14.55 -12.06
C PHE A 59 -27.25 -15.11 -11.33
N GLN A 60 -26.51 -14.21 -10.70
CA GLN A 60 -25.34 -14.52 -9.89
C GLN A 60 -25.57 -14.03 -8.45
N SER A 61 -25.33 -14.88 -7.45
CA SER A 61 -25.38 -14.47 -6.05
C SER A 61 -24.20 -13.57 -5.70
N ASP A 62 -24.43 -12.62 -4.79
CA ASP A 62 -23.38 -11.81 -4.17
C ASP A 62 -22.63 -12.63 -3.10
N ASP A 63 -21.77 -13.50 -3.59
CA ASP A 63 -20.93 -14.39 -2.80
C ASP A 63 -19.89 -13.63 -1.97
N LEU A 64 -19.47 -12.43 -2.40
CA LEU A 64 -18.56 -11.59 -1.61
C LEU A 64 -19.27 -11.05 -0.36
N ALA A 65 -20.51 -10.55 -0.50
CA ALA A 65 -21.30 -10.12 0.66
C ALA A 65 -21.65 -11.29 1.59
N GLU A 66 -21.89 -12.48 1.05
CA GLU A 66 -22.10 -13.68 1.88
C GLU A 66 -20.83 -14.06 2.65
N LEU A 67 -19.68 -14.08 1.99
CA LEU A 67 -18.40 -14.30 2.65
C LEU A 67 -18.12 -13.25 3.72
N GLY A 68 -18.44 -11.98 3.45
CA GLY A 68 -18.30 -10.90 4.44
C GLY A 68 -19.14 -11.07 5.69
N ARG A 69 -20.28 -11.76 5.60
CA ARG A 69 -21.06 -12.20 6.77
C ARG A 69 -20.44 -13.42 7.42
N LEU A 70 -20.01 -14.40 6.62
CA LEU A 70 -19.42 -15.65 7.11
C LEU A 70 -18.18 -15.41 7.95
N VAL A 71 -17.23 -14.59 7.50
CA VAL A 71 -15.95 -14.35 8.20
C VAL A 71 -16.10 -13.68 9.57
N LYS A 72 -17.33 -13.28 9.94
CA LYS A 72 -17.70 -12.72 11.25
C LYS A 72 -18.30 -13.77 12.19
N THR A 73 -18.33 -15.03 11.77
CA THR A 73 -18.86 -16.15 12.54
C THR A 73 -17.74 -17.09 12.98
N PRO A 74 -17.86 -17.77 14.13
CA PRO A 74 -16.85 -18.72 14.61
C PRO A 74 -16.59 -19.90 13.66
N GLU A 75 -17.57 -20.25 12.83
CA GLU A 75 -17.51 -21.39 11.90
C GLU A 75 -16.75 -21.08 10.60
N ALA A 76 -16.30 -19.83 10.41
CA ALA A 76 -15.64 -19.41 9.18
C ALA A 76 -14.32 -20.16 8.93
N ASN A 77 -14.25 -20.86 7.80
CA ASN A 77 -13.02 -21.46 7.30
C ASN A 77 -12.91 -21.24 5.80
N VAL A 78 -12.08 -20.27 5.41
CA VAL A 78 -12.00 -19.78 4.03
C VAL A 78 -10.56 -19.92 3.51
N ILE A 79 -10.41 -20.67 2.42
CA ILE A 79 -9.19 -20.70 1.61
C ILE A 79 -9.35 -19.66 0.50
N LYS A 80 -8.70 -18.52 0.68
CA LYS A 80 -8.71 -17.39 -0.25
C LYS A 80 -7.51 -17.46 -1.21
N LEU A 81 -7.79 -17.59 -2.51
CA LEU A 81 -6.79 -17.57 -3.58
C LEU A 81 -6.57 -16.14 -4.08
N PRO A 82 -5.43 -15.81 -4.72
CA PRO A 82 -5.25 -14.51 -5.37
C PRO A 82 -6.38 -14.20 -6.38
N ASN A 83 -6.82 -12.94 -6.43
CA ASN A 83 -7.89 -12.48 -7.33
C ASN A 83 -7.53 -11.10 -7.91
N ILE A 84 -8.19 -10.71 -9.00
CA ILE A 84 -7.98 -9.41 -9.64
C ILE A 84 -8.48 -8.28 -8.72
N SER A 85 -7.60 -7.31 -8.46
CA SER A 85 -7.97 -5.98 -7.98
C SER A 85 -8.06 -5.04 -9.19
N ALA A 86 -9.24 -4.94 -9.79
CA ALA A 86 -9.38 -4.49 -11.17
C ALA A 86 -8.96 -3.03 -11.39
N SER A 87 -8.08 -2.80 -12.36
CA SER A 87 -7.89 -1.49 -12.98
C SER A 87 -9.10 -1.14 -13.87
N VAL A 88 -9.24 0.12 -14.25
CA VAL A 88 -10.31 0.54 -15.19
C VAL A 88 -10.24 -0.21 -16.52
N PRO A 89 -9.06 -0.40 -17.16
CA PRO A 89 -8.96 -1.22 -18.37
C PRO A 89 -9.42 -2.66 -18.19
N GLN A 90 -9.01 -3.32 -17.09
CA GLN A 90 -9.44 -4.71 -16.81
C GLN A 90 -10.95 -4.80 -16.57
N LEU A 91 -11.53 -3.81 -15.87
CA LEU A 91 -12.96 -3.74 -15.66
C LEU A 91 -13.71 -3.61 -16.99
N LYS A 92 -13.31 -2.66 -17.85
CA LYS A 92 -13.94 -2.48 -19.18
C LYS A 92 -13.82 -3.73 -20.06
N ALA A 93 -12.66 -4.39 -20.03
CA ALA A 93 -12.47 -5.63 -20.78
C ALA A 93 -13.42 -6.74 -20.29
N ALA A 94 -13.57 -6.90 -18.98
CA ALA A 94 -14.50 -7.88 -18.40
C ALA A 94 -15.96 -7.53 -18.71
N ILE A 95 -16.35 -6.25 -18.69
CA ILE A 95 -17.70 -5.81 -19.08
C ILE A 95 -17.97 -6.15 -20.54
N ALA A 96 -17.03 -5.81 -21.45
CA ALA A 96 -17.17 -6.11 -22.88
C ALA A 96 -17.26 -7.62 -23.16
N GLU A 97 -16.47 -8.44 -22.46
CA GLU A 97 -16.53 -9.90 -22.56
C GLU A 97 -17.89 -10.43 -22.09
N LEU A 98 -18.41 -9.95 -20.96
CA LEU A 98 -19.74 -10.32 -20.46
C LEU A 98 -20.85 -9.90 -21.45
N GLN A 99 -20.80 -8.67 -21.97
CA GLN A 99 -21.77 -8.21 -22.97
C GLN A 99 -21.74 -9.06 -24.24
N ALA A 100 -20.55 -9.43 -24.72
CA ALA A 100 -20.39 -10.34 -25.86
C ALA A 100 -20.98 -11.74 -25.61
N ASN A 101 -21.06 -12.17 -24.34
CA ASN A 101 -21.71 -13.41 -23.90
C ASN A 101 -23.21 -13.23 -23.58
N GLY A 102 -23.81 -12.08 -23.89
CA GLY A 102 -25.25 -11.85 -23.80
C GLY A 102 -25.76 -11.33 -22.45
N PHE A 103 -24.87 -10.85 -21.57
CA PHE A 103 -25.26 -10.20 -20.32
C PHE A 103 -25.58 -8.71 -20.57
N ASN A 104 -26.79 -8.26 -20.25
CA ASN A 104 -27.27 -6.90 -20.53
C ASN A 104 -26.85 -5.88 -19.45
N ILE A 105 -25.57 -5.85 -19.10
CA ILE A 105 -25.00 -4.96 -18.06
C ILE A 105 -24.53 -3.63 -18.66
N PRO A 106 -24.63 -2.51 -17.92
CA PRO A 106 -24.23 -1.18 -18.42
C PRO A 106 -22.72 -1.07 -18.62
N ASP A 107 -22.30 -0.21 -19.54
CA ASP A 107 -20.90 0.17 -19.70
C ASP A 107 -20.37 0.92 -18.46
N TYR A 108 -19.04 0.97 -18.32
CA TYR A 108 -18.38 1.86 -17.37
C TYR A 108 -18.16 3.24 -18.02
N PRO A 109 -18.83 4.31 -17.56
CA PRO A 109 -18.64 5.64 -18.12
C PRO A 109 -17.38 6.30 -17.53
N ASP A 110 -16.52 6.85 -18.39
CA ASP A 110 -15.35 7.61 -17.95
C ASP A 110 -15.75 8.96 -17.35
N VAL A 111 -16.72 9.63 -17.98
CA VAL A 111 -17.29 10.90 -17.56
C VAL A 111 -18.81 10.75 -17.55
N PRO A 112 -19.45 10.49 -16.39
CA PRO A 112 -20.87 10.23 -16.34
C PRO A 112 -21.67 11.54 -16.47
N GLU A 113 -22.56 11.62 -17.44
CA GLU A 113 -23.38 12.81 -17.70
C GLU A 113 -24.80 12.64 -17.16
N THR A 114 -25.31 11.40 -17.14
CA THR A 114 -26.66 11.06 -16.70
C THR A 114 -26.68 10.43 -15.31
N ASP A 115 -27.84 10.46 -14.64
CA ASP A 115 -27.99 9.83 -13.32
C ASP A 115 -27.80 8.30 -13.39
N ALA A 116 -28.17 7.67 -14.51
CA ALA A 116 -27.94 6.24 -14.73
C ALA A 116 -26.45 5.91 -14.87
N GLU A 117 -25.68 6.76 -15.57
CA GLU A 117 -24.23 6.62 -15.68
C GLU A 117 -23.53 6.85 -14.34
N LYS A 118 -23.98 7.84 -13.55
CA LYS A 118 -23.46 8.08 -12.20
C LYS A 118 -23.71 6.89 -11.27
N ASP A 119 -24.91 6.29 -11.33
CA ASP A 119 -25.22 5.07 -10.57
C ASP A 119 -24.35 3.89 -11.00
N ALA A 120 -24.26 3.63 -12.31
CA ALA A 120 -23.43 2.55 -12.85
C ALA A 120 -21.96 2.71 -12.45
N GLN A 121 -21.40 3.92 -12.61
CA GLN A 121 -20.04 4.23 -12.21
C GLN A 121 -19.83 4.00 -10.71
N ALA A 122 -20.73 4.51 -9.86
CA ALA A 122 -20.60 4.36 -8.41
C ALA A 122 -20.61 2.89 -7.98
N ARG A 123 -21.45 2.05 -8.61
CA ARG A 123 -21.51 0.61 -8.35
C ARG A 123 -20.24 -0.12 -8.81
N TYR A 124 -19.76 0.19 -10.02
CA TYR A 124 -18.50 -0.33 -10.52
C TYR A 124 -17.30 0.11 -9.65
N ASP A 125 -17.31 1.33 -9.17
CA ASP A 125 -16.30 1.88 -8.27
C ASP A 125 -16.24 1.15 -6.93
N GLY A 126 -17.38 0.62 -6.48
CA GLY A 126 -17.47 -0.25 -5.31
C GLY A 126 -16.80 -1.63 -5.50
N ILE A 127 -16.62 -2.09 -6.74
CA ILE A 127 -16.04 -3.42 -7.05
C ILE A 127 -14.69 -3.37 -7.78
N LYS A 128 -14.25 -2.22 -8.29
CA LYS A 128 -12.90 -2.05 -8.86
C LYS A 128 -11.84 -1.89 -7.77
N GLY A 129 -10.58 -2.11 -8.11
CA GLY A 129 -9.48 -2.12 -7.15
C GLY A 129 -9.61 -3.25 -6.11
N SER A 130 -9.03 -3.04 -4.91
CA SER A 130 -8.99 -4.04 -3.83
C SER A 130 -10.33 -4.14 -3.09
N ALA A 131 -11.38 -4.62 -3.76
CA ALA A 131 -12.73 -4.73 -3.21
C ALA A 131 -12.92 -5.96 -2.29
N VAL A 132 -12.18 -7.05 -2.53
CA VAL A 132 -12.36 -8.33 -1.81
C VAL A 132 -11.67 -8.32 -0.44
N ASN A 133 -10.40 -7.94 -0.38
CA ASN A 133 -9.60 -8.03 0.84
C ASN A 133 -10.23 -7.30 2.04
N PRO A 134 -10.78 -6.08 1.90
CA PRO A 134 -11.36 -5.38 3.04
C PRO A 134 -12.65 -6.01 3.57
N VAL A 135 -13.29 -6.90 2.81
CA VAL A 135 -14.48 -7.66 3.24
C VAL A 135 -14.06 -8.92 4.00
N LEU A 136 -12.97 -9.58 3.57
CA LEU A 136 -12.56 -10.87 4.13
C LEU A 136 -11.59 -10.74 5.32
N ARG A 137 -10.84 -9.63 5.43
CA ARG A 137 -9.82 -9.42 6.48
C ARG A 137 -10.45 -8.86 7.77
N GLU A 138 -11.29 -9.67 8.40
CA GLU A 138 -11.91 -9.39 9.72
C GLU A 138 -11.04 -9.88 10.90
N GLY A 139 -9.73 -10.04 10.68
CA GLY A 139 -8.74 -10.42 11.68
C GLY A 139 -7.36 -9.91 11.30
N ASN A 140 -6.40 -10.01 12.23
CA ASN A 140 -5.03 -9.57 12.01
C ASN A 140 -4.20 -10.60 11.22
N SER A 141 -2.99 -10.19 10.81
CA SER A 141 -2.12 -10.98 9.93
C SER A 141 -1.11 -11.80 10.73
N ASP A 142 -0.98 -13.08 10.39
CA ASP A 142 0.15 -13.95 10.76
C ASP A 142 0.79 -14.46 9.46
N ARG A 143 1.88 -13.82 9.04
CA ARG A 143 2.59 -14.14 7.79
C ARG A 143 4.01 -14.60 8.10
N ARG A 144 4.37 -15.76 7.57
CA ARG A 144 5.69 -16.38 7.76
C ARG A 144 6.00 -17.39 6.68
N ALA A 145 7.29 -17.56 6.37
CA ALA A 145 7.74 -18.63 5.51
C ALA A 145 7.51 -19.99 6.19
N ALA A 146 6.88 -20.94 5.48
CA ALA A 146 6.71 -22.29 5.99
C ALA A 146 8.09 -22.96 6.18
N LYS A 147 8.25 -23.74 7.26
CA LYS A 147 9.52 -24.42 7.58
C LYS A 147 10.06 -25.27 6.42
N ALA A 148 9.17 -25.93 5.68
CA ALA A 148 9.55 -26.71 4.50
C ALA A 148 10.14 -25.83 3.38
N VAL A 149 9.52 -24.69 3.09
CA VAL A 149 10.01 -23.72 2.09
C VAL A 149 11.33 -23.11 2.55
N LYS A 150 11.47 -22.75 3.84
CA LYS A 150 12.73 -22.25 4.39
C LYS A 150 13.86 -23.27 4.28
N SER A 151 13.60 -24.53 4.64
CA SER A 151 14.58 -25.62 4.53
C SER A 151 14.98 -25.85 3.08
N PHE A 152 14.03 -25.77 2.14
CA PHE A 152 14.31 -25.87 0.72
C PHE A 152 15.21 -24.72 0.25
N ALA A 153 14.92 -23.47 0.63
CA ALA A 153 15.73 -22.31 0.28
C ALA A 153 17.15 -22.37 0.89
N GLN A 154 17.30 -22.94 2.09
CA GLN A 154 18.62 -23.15 2.69
C GLN A 154 19.46 -24.19 1.92
N ASN A 155 18.81 -25.27 1.47
CA ASN A 155 19.47 -26.32 0.67
C ASN A 155 19.66 -25.93 -0.79
N ASN A 156 18.92 -24.92 -1.28
CA ASN A 156 18.94 -24.45 -2.65
C ASN A 156 18.97 -22.90 -2.64
N PRO A 157 20.07 -22.29 -2.16
CA PRO A 157 20.14 -20.85 -1.97
C PRO A 157 20.00 -20.12 -3.30
N HIS A 158 19.02 -19.22 -3.37
CA HIS A 158 18.83 -18.35 -4.52
C HIS A 158 19.94 -17.30 -4.62
N ARG A 159 20.14 -16.76 -5.83
CA ARG A 159 21.14 -15.71 -6.06
C ARG A 159 20.82 -14.45 -5.27
N MET A 160 21.84 -13.94 -4.59
CA MET A 160 21.93 -12.63 -3.95
C MET A 160 23.06 -11.84 -4.61
N GLY A 161 22.77 -10.60 -4.99
CA GLY A 161 23.75 -9.65 -5.52
C GLY A 161 24.78 -9.26 -4.46
N ASP A 162 25.99 -8.92 -4.90
CA ASP A 162 27.07 -8.52 -3.99
C ASP A 162 26.85 -7.08 -3.53
N TRP A 163 27.08 -6.86 -2.23
CA TRP A 163 27.05 -5.54 -1.64
C TRP A 163 28.48 -5.04 -1.40
N SER A 164 28.76 -3.81 -1.83
CA SER A 164 30.01 -3.11 -1.60
C SER A 164 29.80 -1.98 -0.58
N ALA A 165 30.75 -1.79 0.32
CA ALA A 165 30.78 -0.63 1.22
C ALA A 165 30.86 0.69 0.44
N ASP A 166 31.40 0.68 -0.78
CA ASP A 166 31.51 1.84 -1.67
C ASP A 166 30.24 2.08 -2.51
N SER A 167 29.19 1.25 -2.37
CA SER A 167 27.93 1.48 -3.09
C SER A 167 27.38 2.86 -2.76
N LYS A 168 26.99 3.61 -3.79
CA LYS A 168 26.34 4.91 -3.65
C LYS A 168 24.84 4.82 -3.42
N THR A 169 24.26 3.61 -3.47
CA THR A 169 22.82 3.43 -3.31
C THR A 169 22.36 3.89 -1.94
N LYS A 170 21.32 4.71 -1.88
CA LYS A 170 20.80 5.26 -0.63
C LYS A 170 19.29 5.38 -0.69
N VAL A 171 18.66 5.48 0.47
CA VAL A 171 17.29 5.97 0.58
C VAL A 171 17.34 7.45 0.91
N SER A 172 16.55 8.25 0.21
CA SER A 172 16.34 9.66 0.52
C SER A 172 14.89 9.88 0.90
N SER A 173 14.69 10.56 2.03
CA SER A 173 13.39 10.98 2.56
C SER A 173 13.45 12.44 3.00
N MET A 174 12.28 13.07 3.15
CA MET A 174 12.17 14.48 3.56
C MET A 174 12.80 14.69 4.94
N SER A 175 13.26 15.90 5.27
CA SER A 175 13.78 16.19 6.63
C SER A 175 12.69 16.69 7.61
N GLY A 176 11.45 16.85 7.11
CA GLY A 176 10.29 17.37 7.83
C GLY A 176 9.24 17.91 6.84
N GLY A 177 8.05 18.25 7.35
CA GLY A 177 6.91 18.64 6.52
C GLY A 177 6.27 17.46 5.76
N ASP A 178 6.59 16.23 6.15
CA ASP A 178 6.00 14.98 5.66
C ASP A 178 4.90 14.48 6.60
N PHE A 179 4.29 13.34 6.29
CA PHE A 179 3.24 12.79 7.14
C PHE A 179 3.76 12.40 8.53
N PHE A 180 4.98 11.87 8.61
CA PHE A 180 5.60 11.50 9.88
C PHE A 180 5.73 12.71 10.82
N SER A 181 6.38 13.78 10.36
CA SER A 181 6.70 14.94 11.21
C SER A 181 5.50 15.81 11.58
N ASN A 182 4.43 15.76 10.81
CA ASN A 182 3.21 16.53 11.04
C ASN A 182 2.11 15.75 11.76
N GLU A 183 2.34 14.49 12.15
CA GLU A 183 1.31 13.65 12.72
C GLU A 183 0.89 14.06 14.14
N VAL A 184 -0.42 14.07 14.37
CA VAL A 184 -1.05 14.10 15.69
C VAL A 184 -1.98 12.92 15.83
N SER A 185 -2.14 12.42 17.07
CA SER A 185 -2.96 11.25 17.36
C SER A 185 -3.60 11.36 18.74
N ALA A 186 -4.77 10.73 18.90
CA ALA A 186 -5.45 10.61 20.17
C ALA A 186 -6.33 9.35 20.23
N THR A 187 -6.36 8.71 21.39
CA THR A 187 -7.33 7.66 21.71
C THR A 187 -8.66 8.25 22.20
N LEU A 188 -9.76 7.90 21.55
CA LEU A 188 -11.10 8.35 21.96
C LEU A 188 -11.59 7.61 23.21
N ALA A 189 -12.02 8.35 24.24
CA ALA A 189 -12.53 7.75 25.48
C ALA A 189 -13.95 7.17 25.36
N LYS A 190 -14.74 7.68 24.42
CA LYS A 190 -16.14 7.29 24.16
C LYS A 190 -16.34 7.13 22.65
N GLU A 191 -17.45 6.50 22.27
CA GLU A 191 -17.90 6.53 20.88
C GLU A 191 -18.17 7.98 20.46
N ALA A 192 -17.78 8.33 19.24
CA ALA A 192 -17.98 9.67 18.70
C ALA A 192 -18.21 9.61 17.18
N THR A 193 -18.92 10.61 16.66
CA THR A 193 -18.97 10.90 15.23
C THR A 193 -18.14 12.14 14.93
N ALA A 194 -17.36 12.11 13.85
CA ALA A 194 -16.47 13.19 13.45
C ALA A 194 -16.85 13.78 12.08
N LYS A 195 -16.66 15.09 11.96
CA LYS A 195 -16.71 15.89 10.73
C LYS A 195 -15.32 16.48 10.47
N ILE A 196 -14.89 16.50 9.22
CA ILE A 196 -13.63 17.10 8.77
C ILE A 196 -13.98 18.34 7.93
N VAL A 197 -13.43 19.49 8.33
CA VAL A 197 -13.63 20.77 7.65
C VAL A 197 -12.32 21.41 7.27
N LEU A 198 -12.35 22.16 6.17
CA LEU A 198 -11.34 23.15 5.81
C LEU A 198 -11.93 24.54 6.04
N GLU A 199 -11.36 25.30 6.98
CA GLU A 199 -11.67 26.71 7.20
C GLU A 199 -10.65 27.58 6.46
N THR A 200 -11.13 28.45 5.58
CA THR A 200 -10.29 29.34 4.78
C THR A 200 -10.77 30.79 4.92
N ALA A 201 -10.08 31.73 4.27
CA ALA A 201 -10.55 33.11 4.19
C ALA A 201 -11.87 33.26 3.40
N SER A 202 -12.23 32.28 2.57
CA SER A 202 -13.44 32.29 1.74
C SER A 202 -14.65 31.65 2.44
N GLY A 203 -14.43 30.79 3.42
CA GLY A 203 -15.48 30.17 4.24
C GLY A 203 -15.08 28.79 4.78
N GLU A 204 -16.06 28.06 5.31
CA GLU A 204 -15.90 26.66 5.73
C GLU A 204 -16.34 25.72 4.61
N THR A 205 -15.51 24.74 4.28
CA THR A 205 -15.83 23.63 3.38
C THR A 205 -15.83 22.32 4.16
N VAL A 206 -16.92 21.54 4.09
CA VAL A 206 -16.97 20.20 4.67
C VAL A 206 -16.27 19.22 3.72
N LEU A 207 -15.12 18.69 4.14
CA LEU A 207 -14.37 17.69 3.38
C LEU A 207 -14.98 16.29 3.56
N LYS A 208 -15.42 15.97 4.78
CA LYS A 208 -16.08 14.70 5.11
C LYS A 208 -16.96 14.86 6.34
N ASP A 209 -18.07 14.14 6.38
CA ASP A 209 -18.97 14.09 7.54
C ASP A 209 -19.41 12.65 7.81
N GLY A 210 -19.95 12.42 9.01
CA GLY A 210 -20.56 11.15 9.42
C GLY A 210 -19.55 10.03 9.67
N ILE A 211 -18.33 10.35 10.12
CA ILE A 211 -17.31 9.33 10.40
C ILE A 211 -17.50 8.83 11.83
N THR A 212 -17.98 7.60 11.99
CA THR A 212 -18.24 7.02 13.33
C THR A 212 -17.07 6.19 13.83
N TYR A 213 -16.65 6.46 15.07
CA TYR A 213 -15.59 5.75 15.77
C TYR A 213 -16.09 5.14 17.09
N PRO A 214 -15.91 3.83 17.30
CA PRO A 214 -16.14 3.21 18.60
C PRO A 214 -15.22 3.78 19.70
N ALA A 215 -15.61 3.63 20.96
CA ALA A 215 -14.77 3.96 22.10
C ALA A 215 -13.43 3.18 22.07
N GLY A 216 -12.33 3.87 22.39
CA GLY A 216 -10.97 3.34 22.35
C GLY A 216 -10.36 3.29 20.94
N THR A 217 -10.97 3.94 19.95
CA THR A 217 -10.32 4.08 18.64
C THR A 217 -9.20 5.10 18.74
N VAL A 218 -8.00 4.72 18.27
CA VAL A 218 -6.89 5.63 18.00
C VAL A 218 -7.19 6.33 16.68
N VAL A 219 -7.23 7.66 16.68
CA VAL A 219 -7.53 8.48 15.50
C VAL A 219 -6.39 9.44 15.27
N ASP A 220 -5.87 9.44 14.05
CA ASP A 220 -4.69 10.20 13.65
C ASP A 220 -5.07 11.21 12.58
N ALA A 221 -4.35 12.33 12.55
CA ALA A 221 -4.41 13.29 11.47
C ALA A 221 -3.00 13.80 11.17
N THR A 222 -2.72 14.04 9.90
CA THR A 222 -1.42 14.51 9.43
C THR A 222 -1.55 15.16 8.05
N PHE A 223 -0.49 15.79 7.55
CA PHE A 223 -0.40 16.27 6.19
C PHE A 223 1.03 16.22 5.65
N MET A 224 1.16 16.10 4.33
CA MET A 224 2.41 16.31 3.62
C MET A 224 2.37 17.68 2.96
N SER A 225 3.35 18.53 3.27
CA SER A 225 3.49 19.85 2.66
C SER A 225 3.96 19.72 1.22
N ALA A 226 3.17 20.23 0.27
CA ALA A 226 3.52 20.25 -1.14
C ALA A 226 4.81 21.06 -1.39
N LYS A 227 4.98 22.17 -0.66
CA LYS A 227 6.18 23.00 -0.75
C LYS A 227 7.43 22.26 -0.29
N ALA A 228 7.35 21.58 0.86
CA ALA A 228 8.48 20.80 1.38
C ALA A 228 8.80 19.62 0.45
N LEU A 229 7.77 18.92 -0.03
CA LEU A 229 7.91 17.82 -1.00
C LEU A 229 8.59 18.29 -2.29
N ASN A 230 8.13 19.39 -2.89
CA ASN A 230 8.72 19.93 -4.12
C ASN A 230 10.19 20.34 -3.94
N THR A 231 10.51 20.95 -2.79
CA THR A 231 11.90 21.34 -2.46
C THR A 231 12.77 20.10 -2.35
N PHE A 232 12.34 19.11 -1.57
CA PHE A 232 13.03 17.84 -1.41
C PHE A 232 13.25 17.12 -2.76
N LEU A 233 12.21 17.01 -3.59
CA LEU A 233 12.32 16.36 -4.90
C LEU A 233 13.35 17.07 -5.81
N ALA A 234 13.31 18.40 -5.87
CA ALA A 234 14.26 19.18 -6.65
C ALA A 234 15.71 18.98 -6.17
N GLU A 235 15.92 19.01 -4.84
CA GLU A 235 17.24 18.73 -4.24
C GLU A 235 17.72 17.32 -4.56
N GLN A 236 16.85 16.31 -4.42
CA GLN A 236 17.21 14.92 -4.69
C GLN A 236 17.48 14.64 -6.16
N ILE A 237 16.81 15.33 -7.09
CA ILE A 237 17.13 15.25 -8.52
C ILE A 237 18.56 15.75 -8.80
N GLU A 238 18.93 16.91 -8.26
CA GLU A 238 20.27 17.48 -8.46
C GLU A 238 21.36 16.68 -7.73
N GLU A 239 21.08 16.21 -6.52
CA GLU A 239 22.01 15.38 -5.74
C GLU A 239 22.28 14.05 -6.46
N THR A 240 21.24 13.38 -6.96
CA THR A 240 21.37 12.14 -7.74
C THR A 240 22.22 12.35 -8.99
N LYS A 241 22.03 13.49 -9.67
CA LYS A 241 22.83 13.85 -10.85
C LYS A 241 24.30 14.07 -10.50
N ALA A 242 24.57 14.77 -9.40
CA ALA A 242 25.92 15.02 -8.92
C ALA A 242 26.65 13.72 -8.52
N GLU A 243 25.92 12.78 -7.92
CA GLU A 243 26.47 11.48 -7.52
C GLU A 243 26.66 10.50 -8.70
N GLY A 244 25.97 10.74 -9.81
CA GLY A 244 25.97 9.88 -10.99
C GLY A 244 25.24 8.55 -10.75
N THR A 245 24.20 8.57 -9.93
CA THR A 245 23.34 7.41 -9.60
C THR A 245 22.01 7.49 -10.36
N LEU A 246 21.23 6.42 -10.32
CA LEU A 246 19.88 6.38 -10.88
C LEU A 246 18.90 7.12 -9.97
N PHE A 247 18.04 7.96 -10.53
CA PHE A 247 16.90 8.50 -9.80
C PHE A 247 15.76 7.47 -9.80
N SER A 248 15.29 7.10 -8.61
CA SER A 248 14.15 6.20 -8.43
C SER A 248 13.18 6.73 -7.40
N LEU A 249 11.88 6.59 -7.65
CA LEU A 249 10.78 6.93 -6.76
C LEU A 249 9.99 5.65 -6.45
N HIS A 250 9.84 5.35 -5.16
CA HIS A 250 9.19 4.14 -4.69
C HIS A 250 7.92 4.49 -3.89
N MET A 251 6.76 4.21 -4.47
CA MET A 251 5.44 4.54 -3.89
C MET A 251 4.51 3.32 -3.91
N LYS A 252 3.29 3.45 -3.41
CA LYS A 252 2.28 2.40 -3.41
C LYS A 252 0.96 2.85 -4.06
N ALA A 253 1.05 3.47 -5.24
CA ALA A 253 -0.04 4.20 -5.91
C ALA A 253 -1.36 3.42 -6.07
N THR A 254 -1.31 2.11 -6.35
CA THR A 254 -2.53 1.30 -6.48
C THR A 254 -3.28 1.12 -5.17
N MET A 255 -2.55 0.95 -4.07
CA MET A 255 -3.16 0.78 -2.74
C MET A 255 -3.54 2.15 -2.20
N MET A 256 -2.57 3.07 -2.11
CA MET A 256 -2.72 4.42 -1.59
C MET A 256 -3.29 5.35 -2.68
N LYS A 257 -4.44 4.96 -3.22
CA LYS A 257 -5.07 5.48 -4.45
C LYS A 257 -5.39 6.98 -4.49
N VAL A 258 -5.19 7.70 -3.39
CA VAL A 258 -5.37 9.15 -3.30
C VAL A 258 -4.02 9.84 -3.13
N SER A 259 -3.33 9.60 -2.00
CA SER A 259 -2.08 10.28 -1.67
C SER A 259 -0.97 10.03 -2.68
N ASP A 260 -0.73 8.77 -3.02
CA ASP A 260 0.50 8.38 -3.72
C ASP A 260 0.50 8.80 -5.20
N PRO A 261 -0.63 8.75 -5.94
CA PRO A 261 -0.71 9.38 -7.26
C PRO A 261 -0.42 10.89 -7.24
N ILE A 262 -0.82 11.61 -6.19
CA ILE A 262 -0.54 13.05 -6.06
C ILE A 262 0.97 13.26 -5.82
N ILE A 263 1.57 12.53 -4.87
CA ILE A 263 3.02 12.57 -4.61
C ILE A 263 3.82 12.22 -5.88
N PHE A 264 3.36 11.20 -6.63
CA PHE A 264 3.95 10.83 -7.90
C PHE A 264 3.88 11.97 -8.92
N GLY A 265 2.74 12.65 -9.03
CA GLY A 265 2.58 13.82 -9.89
C GLY A 265 3.52 14.97 -9.52
N HIS A 266 3.76 15.20 -8.22
CA HIS A 266 4.79 16.15 -7.77
C HIS A 266 6.19 15.75 -8.26
N ALA A 267 6.54 14.47 -8.23
CA ALA A 267 7.81 13.98 -8.76
C ALA A 267 7.94 14.14 -10.28
N VAL A 268 6.86 13.87 -11.05
CA VAL A 268 6.81 14.11 -12.50
C VAL A 268 7.03 15.60 -12.80
N LYS A 269 6.30 16.48 -12.10
CA LYS A 269 6.46 17.95 -12.24
C LYS A 269 7.87 18.40 -11.87
N ALA A 270 8.43 17.92 -10.77
CA ALA A 270 9.78 18.29 -10.33
C ALA A 270 10.86 17.85 -11.34
N PHE A 271 10.75 16.61 -11.85
CA PHE A 271 11.70 16.09 -12.84
C PHE A 271 11.64 16.88 -14.14
N LEU A 272 10.43 17.18 -14.62
CA LEU A 272 10.18 17.93 -15.86
C LEU A 272 9.95 19.43 -15.63
N ALA A 273 10.43 20.01 -14.53
CA ALA A 273 10.14 21.40 -14.16
C ALA A 273 10.33 22.41 -15.32
N PRO A 274 11.43 22.38 -16.11
CA PRO A 274 11.60 23.30 -17.24
C PRO A 274 10.49 23.18 -18.31
N VAL A 275 9.93 21.99 -18.53
CA VAL A 275 8.85 21.74 -19.48
C VAL A 275 7.54 22.32 -18.97
N PHE A 276 7.21 22.09 -17.70
CA PHE A 276 6.01 22.66 -17.07
C PHE A 276 6.07 24.19 -16.96
N GLU A 277 7.26 24.75 -16.70
CA GLU A 277 7.48 26.20 -16.66
C GLU A 277 7.31 26.84 -18.05
N THR A 278 7.75 26.16 -19.11
CA THR A 278 7.69 26.70 -20.48
C THR A 278 6.33 26.49 -21.15
N HIS A 279 5.70 25.33 -20.92
CA HIS A 279 4.50 24.88 -21.65
C HIS A 279 3.27 24.70 -20.76
N GLY A 280 3.27 25.20 -19.52
CA GLY A 280 2.23 24.95 -18.53
C GLY A 280 0.79 25.14 -19.04
N ASP A 281 0.50 26.26 -19.68
CA ASP A 281 -0.84 26.55 -20.24
C ASP A 281 -1.20 25.56 -21.36
N ALA A 282 -0.26 25.25 -22.27
CA ALA A 282 -0.49 24.30 -23.36
C ALA A 282 -0.69 22.87 -22.84
N LEU A 283 0.05 22.45 -21.81
CA LEU A 283 -0.13 21.16 -21.15
C LEU A 283 -1.50 21.10 -20.46
N ALA A 284 -1.94 22.18 -19.82
CA ALA A 284 -3.27 22.28 -19.22
C ALA A 284 -4.39 22.18 -20.27
N ASP A 285 -4.25 22.88 -21.40
CA ASP A 285 -5.21 22.83 -22.53
C ASP A 285 -5.31 21.42 -23.15
N LEU A 286 -4.21 20.67 -23.15
CA LEU A 286 -4.17 19.27 -23.57
C LEU A 286 -4.70 18.29 -22.50
N GLY A 287 -5.08 18.80 -21.33
CA GLY A 287 -5.60 18.02 -20.21
C GLY A 287 -4.55 17.14 -19.55
N VAL A 288 -3.28 17.52 -19.56
CA VAL A 288 -2.19 16.78 -18.92
C VAL A 288 -2.41 16.71 -17.42
N ASN A 289 -2.42 15.49 -16.89
CA ASN A 289 -2.46 15.23 -15.46
C ASN A 289 -1.17 14.54 -15.00
N PRO A 290 -0.27 15.22 -14.29
CA PRO A 290 0.99 14.61 -13.84
C PRO A 290 0.82 13.39 -12.93
N ASN A 291 -0.32 13.28 -12.23
CA ASN A 291 -0.63 12.13 -11.38
C ASN A 291 -0.85 10.84 -12.21
N ALA A 292 -1.16 10.98 -13.51
CA ALA A 292 -1.29 9.88 -14.46
C ALA A 292 0.07 9.42 -15.04
N GLY A 293 1.13 10.20 -14.80
CA GLY A 293 2.51 9.86 -15.17
C GLY A 293 2.95 10.31 -16.55
N LEU A 294 4.25 10.11 -16.82
CA LEU A 294 4.91 10.52 -18.06
C LEU A 294 4.32 9.81 -19.29
N GLY A 295 3.82 8.58 -19.16
CA GLY A 295 3.18 7.88 -20.26
C GLY A 295 1.91 8.59 -20.77
N ASP A 296 1.04 9.04 -19.85
CA ASP A 296 -0.16 9.82 -20.19
C ASP A 296 0.22 11.20 -20.75
N LEU A 297 1.23 11.86 -20.16
CA LEU A 297 1.75 13.13 -20.68
C LEU A 297 2.22 12.99 -22.13
N LEU A 298 3.07 12.00 -22.43
CA LEU A 298 3.58 11.75 -23.79
C LEU A 298 2.46 11.47 -24.78
N ALA A 299 1.43 10.72 -24.38
CA ALA A 299 0.27 10.44 -25.23
C ALA A 299 -0.55 11.71 -25.56
N ARG A 300 -0.68 12.64 -24.60
CA ARG A 300 -1.44 13.89 -24.79
C ARG A 300 -0.73 14.93 -25.63
N VAL A 301 0.60 14.94 -25.59
CA VAL A 301 1.42 15.88 -26.36
C VAL A 301 1.84 15.29 -27.71
N ASP A 302 1.33 14.11 -28.09
CA ASP A 302 1.58 13.52 -29.40
C ASP A 302 1.20 14.50 -30.51
N GLY A 303 2.09 14.64 -31.50
CA GLY A 303 1.98 15.65 -32.55
C GLY A 303 2.45 17.07 -32.17
N ASN A 304 2.77 17.37 -30.90
CA ASN A 304 3.38 18.64 -30.49
C ASN A 304 4.90 18.54 -30.42
N ALA A 305 5.56 18.66 -31.57
CA ALA A 305 7.00 18.45 -31.72
C ALA A 305 7.88 19.36 -30.83
N ALA A 306 7.42 20.58 -30.52
CA ALA A 306 8.17 21.49 -29.65
C ALA A 306 8.19 20.99 -28.20
N ILE A 307 7.02 20.61 -27.66
CA ILE A 307 6.91 20.07 -26.30
C ILE A 307 7.69 18.74 -26.19
N LEU A 308 7.57 17.86 -27.19
CA LEU A 308 8.31 16.59 -27.22
C LEU A 308 9.83 16.80 -27.21
N ALA A 309 10.35 17.73 -28.01
CA ALA A 309 11.77 18.05 -28.03
C ALA A 309 12.27 18.61 -26.68
N ASP A 310 11.46 19.45 -26.02
CA ASP A 310 11.81 19.99 -24.70
C ASP A 310 11.75 18.92 -23.60
N ILE A 311 10.84 17.95 -23.69
CA ILE A 311 10.83 16.76 -22.81
C ILE A 311 12.10 15.94 -23.02
N GLU A 312 12.46 15.61 -24.26
CA GLU A 312 13.67 14.84 -24.58
C GLU A 312 14.93 15.54 -24.07
N SER A 313 15.04 16.85 -24.31
CA SER A 313 16.13 17.69 -23.82
C SER A 313 16.19 17.72 -22.28
N CYS A 314 15.04 17.86 -21.62
CA CYS A 314 14.95 17.83 -20.16
C CYS A 314 15.42 16.47 -19.63
N MET A 315 14.88 15.37 -20.15
CA MET A 315 15.25 14.00 -19.75
C MET A 315 16.74 13.74 -19.93
N ALA A 316 17.35 14.21 -21.03
CA ALA A 316 18.80 14.09 -21.28
C ALA A 316 19.66 14.95 -20.32
N SER A 317 19.11 16.06 -19.83
CA SER A 317 19.81 16.96 -18.89
C SER A 317 19.71 16.54 -17.42
N ARG A 318 18.77 15.64 -17.09
CA ARG A 318 18.47 15.16 -15.73
C ARG A 318 19.33 13.94 -15.36
N PRO A 319 19.37 13.50 -14.07
CA PRO A 319 20.02 12.24 -13.74
C PRO A 319 19.42 11.07 -14.54
N PRO A 320 20.19 10.01 -14.82
CA PRO A 320 19.63 8.81 -15.43
C PRO A 320 18.54 8.24 -14.52
N MET A 321 17.43 7.79 -15.11
CA MET A 321 16.28 7.28 -14.35
C MET A 321 16.37 5.77 -14.19
N TYR A 322 15.86 5.26 -13.07
CA TYR A 322 15.53 3.85 -12.93
C TYR A 322 14.51 3.42 -13.99
N MET A 323 14.77 2.30 -14.67
CA MET A 323 13.96 1.80 -15.77
C MET A 323 13.10 0.62 -15.34
N VAL A 324 11.84 0.64 -15.79
CA VAL A 324 10.93 -0.51 -15.73
C VAL A 324 11.23 -1.45 -16.90
N ASP A 325 11.41 -0.89 -18.09
CA ASP A 325 11.78 -1.61 -19.32
C ASP A 325 12.66 -0.68 -20.17
N SER A 326 13.97 -0.91 -20.15
CA SER A 326 14.96 -0.07 -20.85
C SER A 326 14.89 -0.23 -22.38
N ASP A 327 14.56 -1.43 -22.89
CA ASP A 327 14.43 -1.68 -24.33
C ASP A 327 13.25 -0.91 -24.94
N LYS A 328 12.21 -0.64 -24.13
CA LYS A 328 11.04 0.17 -24.54
C LYS A 328 11.09 1.62 -24.05
N GLY A 329 12.16 2.03 -23.37
CA GLY A 329 12.28 3.37 -22.79
C GLY A 329 11.28 3.67 -21.66
N ILE A 330 10.69 2.65 -21.03
CA ILE A 330 9.73 2.83 -19.93
C ILE A 330 10.49 3.06 -18.63
N THR A 331 10.37 4.27 -18.11
CA THR A 331 11.03 4.75 -16.90
C THR A 331 10.15 4.61 -15.66
N ASN A 332 10.75 4.78 -14.47
CA ASN A 332 10.04 4.83 -13.19
C ASN A 332 8.88 5.86 -13.15
N LEU A 333 8.98 6.95 -13.90
CA LEU A 333 7.95 8.01 -13.92
C LEU A 333 6.88 7.81 -15.00
N HIS A 334 6.91 6.72 -15.78
CA HIS A 334 5.90 6.47 -16.83
C HIS A 334 4.51 6.19 -16.27
N VAL A 335 4.40 5.26 -15.31
CA VAL A 335 3.13 4.85 -14.71
C VAL A 335 3.33 4.72 -13.20
N SER A 336 2.45 5.36 -12.42
CA SER A 336 2.57 5.42 -10.95
C SER A 336 2.47 4.07 -10.24
N SER A 337 1.94 3.04 -10.90
CA SER A 337 1.81 1.69 -10.38
C SER A 337 2.91 0.71 -10.80
N ASP A 338 3.87 1.11 -11.64
CA ASP A 338 4.89 0.17 -12.15
C ASP A 338 5.96 -0.15 -11.09
N VAL A 339 6.35 0.84 -10.29
CA VAL A 339 7.38 0.71 -9.24
C VAL A 339 6.72 0.79 -7.87
N ILE A 340 6.33 -0.37 -7.35
CA ILE A 340 5.62 -0.50 -6.07
C ILE A 340 6.63 -0.75 -4.95
N ILE A 341 6.67 0.10 -3.94
CA ILE A 341 7.73 0.15 -2.91
C ILE A 341 8.04 -1.19 -2.23
N ASP A 342 7.02 -1.94 -1.82
CA ASP A 342 7.17 -3.23 -1.13
C ASP A 342 7.74 -4.33 -2.02
N ALA A 343 7.63 -4.23 -3.34
CA ALA A 343 8.24 -5.19 -4.27
C ALA A 343 9.58 -4.67 -4.83
N SER A 344 9.62 -3.39 -5.21
CA SER A 344 10.77 -2.76 -5.86
C SER A 344 11.96 -2.60 -4.92
N MET A 345 11.73 -2.24 -3.64
CA MET A 345 12.82 -2.09 -2.68
C MET A 345 13.49 -3.44 -2.36
N PRO A 346 12.77 -4.53 -2.01
CA PRO A 346 13.39 -5.84 -1.83
C PRO A 346 14.10 -6.36 -3.09
N ALA A 347 13.54 -6.14 -4.28
CA ALA A 347 14.18 -6.53 -5.54
C ALA A 347 15.53 -5.83 -5.74
N LEU A 348 15.57 -4.51 -5.54
CA LEU A 348 16.78 -3.70 -5.63
C LEU A 348 17.81 -4.10 -4.56
N ILE A 349 17.36 -4.32 -3.32
CA ILE A 349 18.22 -4.73 -2.19
C ILE A 349 18.83 -6.11 -2.47
N ARG A 350 18.01 -7.07 -2.93
CA ARG A 350 18.45 -8.41 -3.33
C ARG A 350 19.46 -8.36 -4.48
N ALA A 351 19.36 -7.41 -5.39
CA ALA A 351 20.28 -7.22 -6.50
C ALA A 351 21.63 -6.58 -6.10
N GLY A 352 21.89 -6.35 -4.82
CA GLY A 352 23.12 -5.69 -4.36
C GLY A 352 23.01 -4.17 -4.34
N GLY A 353 21.79 -3.65 -4.17
CA GLY A 353 21.51 -2.22 -4.21
C GLY A 353 21.48 -1.66 -5.63
N LYS A 354 21.16 -2.47 -6.65
CA LYS A 354 21.26 -2.07 -8.06
C LYS A 354 19.90 -2.00 -8.74
N GLY A 355 19.68 -0.92 -9.50
CA GLY A 355 18.56 -0.76 -10.42
C GLY A 355 19.02 -0.79 -11.87
N TRP A 356 18.09 -0.87 -12.82
CA TRP A 356 18.41 -0.84 -14.26
C TRP A 356 18.37 0.59 -14.79
N GLY A 357 19.44 1.01 -15.45
CA GLY A 357 19.55 2.32 -16.08
C GLY A 357 19.10 2.33 -17.55
N PRO A 358 19.05 3.52 -18.17
CA PRO A 358 18.64 3.68 -19.57
C PRO A 358 19.61 3.03 -20.57
N ASP A 359 20.84 2.70 -20.16
CA ASP A 359 21.81 1.98 -20.99
C ASP A 359 21.65 0.44 -20.92
N GLY A 360 20.61 -0.04 -20.23
CA GLY A 360 20.35 -1.45 -20.05
C GLY A 360 21.32 -2.13 -19.08
N LYS A 361 21.97 -1.38 -18.18
CA LYS A 361 22.90 -1.93 -17.18
C LYS A 361 22.47 -1.62 -15.75
N GLU A 362 23.00 -2.43 -14.83
CA GLU A 362 22.82 -2.26 -13.39
C GLU A 362 23.64 -1.07 -12.86
N GLY A 363 23.01 -0.21 -12.05
CA GLY A 363 23.63 0.96 -11.44
C GLY A 363 23.18 1.19 -10.00
N ASP A 364 23.98 1.92 -9.22
CA ASP A 364 23.55 2.40 -7.90
C ASP A 364 22.37 3.39 -8.04
N SER A 365 21.46 3.41 -7.07
CA SER A 365 20.21 4.16 -7.14
C SER A 365 20.00 5.06 -5.91
N ASN A 366 19.53 6.28 -6.13
CA ASN A 366 18.87 7.06 -5.08
C ASN A 366 17.39 6.63 -5.00
N CYS A 367 17.07 5.82 -3.99
CA CYS A 367 15.73 5.33 -3.68
C CYS A 367 14.94 6.41 -2.93
N VAL A 368 14.26 7.27 -3.67
CA VAL A 368 13.44 8.35 -3.11
C VAL A 368 12.15 7.77 -2.54
N ILE A 369 11.98 7.94 -1.22
CA ILE A 369 10.80 7.58 -0.44
C ILE A 369 10.46 8.82 0.40
N PRO A 370 9.55 9.70 -0.05
CA PRO A 370 9.41 11.02 0.54
C PRO A 370 9.11 11.04 2.05
N ASP A 371 8.24 10.13 2.53
CA ASP A 371 7.79 10.12 3.92
C ASP A 371 8.66 9.26 4.86
N ASN A 372 8.95 9.76 6.07
CA ASN A 372 9.80 9.09 7.05
C ASN A 372 9.11 8.00 7.89
N SER A 373 7.81 7.77 7.76
CA SER A 373 7.16 6.74 8.59
C SER A 373 7.80 5.36 8.38
N TYR A 374 8.24 5.09 7.14
CA TYR A 374 8.72 3.75 6.76
C TYR A 374 10.04 3.77 5.95
N ALA A 375 10.45 4.91 5.39
CA ALA A 375 11.76 5.04 4.74
C ALA A 375 12.95 4.55 5.61
N PRO A 376 12.98 4.78 6.94
CA PRO A 376 14.06 4.34 7.80
C PRO A 376 14.32 2.83 7.79
N VAL A 377 13.31 1.99 7.53
CA VAL A 377 13.48 0.53 7.43
C VAL A 377 14.38 0.17 6.26
N TYR A 378 14.09 0.70 5.07
CA TYR A 378 14.89 0.42 3.88
C TYR A 378 16.27 1.10 3.94
N ASP A 379 16.35 2.32 4.48
CA ASP A 379 17.62 3.00 4.69
C ASP A 379 18.55 2.17 5.58
N GLU A 380 18.03 1.66 6.71
CA GLU A 380 18.81 0.82 7.62
C GLU A 380 19.19 -0.53 6.98
N THR A 381 18.28 -1.11 6.18
CA THR A 381 18.55 -2.33 5.44
C THR A 381 19.74 -2.16 4.49
N ILE A 382 19.75 -1.05 3.72
CA ILE A 382 20.83 -0.73 2.79
C ILE A 382 22.14 -0.49 3.54
N LYS A 383 22.12 0.26 4.65
CA LYS A 383 23.29 0.48 5.51
C LYS A 383 23.84 -0.84 6.05
N PHE A 384 22.97 -1.70 6.58
CA PHE A 384 23.36 -3.02 7.08
C PHE A 384 24.09 -3.85 6.02
N PHE A 385 23.55 -3.92 4.80
CA PHE A 385 24.18 -4.73 3.76
C PHE A 385 25.46 -4.12 3.16
N LYS A 386 25.59 -2.79 3.14
CA LYS A 386 26.88 -2.14 2.81
C LYS A 386 27.96 -2.49 3.85
N GLU A 387 27.60 -2.54 5.13
CA GLU A 387 28.52 -2.83 6.22
C GLU A 387 28.88 -4.33 6.32
N ASN A 388 27.91 -5.22 6.09
CA ASN A 388 28.03 -6.65 6.40
C ASN A 388 28.12 -7.57 5.16
N GLY A 389 27.95 -7.01 3.96
CA GLY A 389 27.81 -7.79 2.73
C GLY A 389 26.45 -8.49 2.63
N LYS A 390 26.22 -9.22 1.54
CA LYS A 390 24.91 -9.82 1.23
C LYS A 390 24.48 -10.90 2.23
N LEU A 391 23.17 -11.04 2.42
CA LEU A 391 22.59 -12.15 3.18
C LEU A 391 22.95 -13.50 2.55
N ASN A 392 23.20 -14.52 3.38
CA ASN A 392 23.38 -15.89 2.93
C ASN A 392 22.10 -16.72 3.16
N PRO A 393 21.30 -17.04 2.11
CA PRO A 393 20.07 -17.80 2.28
C PRO A 393 20.28 -19.21 2.86
N ALA A 394 21.47 -19.78 2.71
CA ALA A 394 21.81 -21.11 3.23
C ALA A 394 21.85 -21.18 4.75
N THR A 395 22.18 -20.06 5.42
CA THR A 395 22.41 -20.03 6.87
C THR A 395 21.50 -19.06 7.60
N ALA A 396 20.94 -18.05 6.92
CA ALA A 396 20.09 -17.06 7.54
C ALA A 396 18.85 -17.69 8.19
N GLY A 397 18.39 -17.11 9.29
CA GLY A 397 17.11 -17.45 9.91
C GLY A 397 15.93 -16.81 9.17
N THR A 398 14.85 -16.50 9.87
CA THR A 398 13.67 -15.84 9.29
C THR A 398 13.16 -14.72 10.19
N VAL A 399 12.65 -13.66 9.57
CA VAL A 399 11.74 -12.71 10.22
C VAL A 399 10.32 -13.15 9.89
N GLN A 400 9.49 -13.37 10.91
CA GLN A 400 8.05 -13.60 10.79
C GLN A 400 7.34 -12.27 11.03
N ASN A 401 6.11 -12.10 10.54
CA ASN A 401 5.35 -10.88 10.78
C ASN A 401 3.98 -11.15 11.41
N ILE A 402 3.69 -10.41 12.48
CA ILE A 402 2.35 -10.27 13.06
C ILE A 402 1.87 -8.84 12.82
N GLY A 403 0.88 -8.68 11.94
CA GLY A 403 0.47 -7.39 11.41
C GLY A 403 -0.92 -6.95 11.84
N LEU A 404 -1.04 -5.73 12.37
CA LEU A 404 -2.31 -5.07 12.61
C LEU A 404 -2.95 -4.73 11.25
N MET A 405 -4.13 -5.30 10.94
CA MET A 405 -4.81 -5.02 9.67
C MET A 405 -6.34 -5.09 9.72
N ALA A 406 -6.89 -5.68 10.79
CA ALA A 406 -8.33 -5.93 10.87
C ALA A 406 -9.13 -4.63 10.76
N GLN A 407 -10.27 -4.68 10.07
CA GLN A 407 -11.19 -3.55 9.90
C GLN A 407 -10.56 -2.30 9.24
N LYS A 408 -9.64 -2.51 8.29
CA LYS A 408 -8.92 -1.45 7.57
C LYS A 408 -8.14 -0.53 8.52
N ALA A 409 -7.39 -1.13 9.45
CA ALA A 409 -6.54 -0.38 10.37
C ALA A 409 -5.56 0.55 9.63
N GLU A 410 -5.37 1.73 10.20
CA GLU A 410 -4.35 2.73 9.84
C GLU A 410 -4.53 3.29 8.41
N GLU A 411 -3.45 3.46 7.64
CA GLU A 411 -3.45 4.11 6.34
C GLU A 411 -4.35 3.39 5.31
N TYR A 412 -4.59 2.09 5.47
CA TYR A 412 -5.41 1.31 4.52
C TYR A 412 -6.90 1.62 4.66
N GLY A 413 -7.30 2.30 5.73
CA GLY A 413 -8.64 2.86 5.93
C GLY A 413 -8.78 4.33 5.52
N SER A 414 -7.66 5.01 5.21
CA SER A 414 -7.60 6.48 5.11
C SER A 414 -8.11 7.08 3.80
N HIS A 415 -8.39 6.26 2.77
CA HIS A 415 -8.74 6.77 1.44
C HIS A 415 -9.95 7.73 1.43
N PRO A 416 -11.05 7.46 2.16
CA PRO A 416 -12.19 8.38 2.22
C PRO A 416 -11.94 9.65 3.02
N THR A 417 -10.78 9.75 3.68
CA THR A 417 -10.34 10.81 4.60
C THR A 417 -8.98 11.36 4.20
N THR A 418 -8.63 11.27 2.91
CA THR A 418 -7.43 11.87 2.32
C THR A 418 -7.84 12.91 1.29
N PHE A 419 -7.26 14.11 1.34
CA PHE A 419 -7.67 15.24 0.52
C PHE A 419 -6.45 16.06 0.06
N GLU A 420 -6.45 16.49 -1.19
CA GLU A 420 -5.56 17.55 -1.68
C GLU A 420 -6.19 18.91 -1.37
N MET A 421 -5.45 19.80 -0.75
CA MET A 421 -5.99 21.09 -0.31
C MET A 421 -6.15 22.06 -1.48
N PRO A 422 -7.35 22.60 -1.75
CA PRO A 422 -7.56 23.51 -2.87
C PRO A 422 -6.97 24.91 -2.62
N GLU A 423 -6.91 25.33 -1.36
CA GLU A 423 -6.36 26.62 -0.96
C GLU A 423 -5.82 26.55 0.48
N ALA A 424 -5.10 27.59 0.91
CA ALA A 424 -4.55 27.66 2.26
C ALA A 424 -5.66 27.87 3.31
N GLY A 425 -5.49 27.26 4.48
CA GLY A 425 -6.47 27.33 5.55
C GLY A 425 -6.10 26.48 6.75
N VAL A 426 -7.12 26.07 7.50
CA VAL A 426 -6.99 25.22 8.67
C VAL A 426 -7.93 24.02 8.52
N VAL A 427 -7.37 22.82 8.48
CA VAL A 427 -8.15 21.59 8.52
C VAL A 427 -8.43 21.22 9.97
N LYS A 428 -9.70 21.03 10.32
CA LYS A 428 -10.12 20.58 11.66
C LYS A 428 -10.91 19.29 11.56
N MET A 429 -10.60 18.36 12.46
CA MET A 429 -11.47 17.22 12.76
C MET A 429 -12.26 17.53 14.02
N ILE A 430 -13.58 17.64 13.89
CA ILE A 430 -14.50 18.09 14.93
C ILE A 430 -15.41 16.92 15.31
N LEU A 431 -15.50 16.61 16.60
CA LEU A 431 -16.42 15.60 17.14
C LEU A 431 -17.84 16.17 17.25
N ASP A 432 -18.81 15.29 17.37
CA ASP A 432 -20.24 15.59 17.53
C ASP A 432 -20.58 16.45 18.75
N ASP A 433 -19.76 16.42 19.80
CA ASP A 433 -19.88 17.32 20.96
C ASP A 433 -19.23 18.70 20.78
N GLY A 434 -18.69 18.98 19.59
CA GLY A 434 -18.01 20.24 19.24
C GLY A 434 -16.53 20.28 19.59
N THR A 435 -15.97 19.21 20.16
CA THR A 435 -14.53 19.11 20.44
C THR A 435 -13.73 19.08 19.13
N VAL A 436 -12.76 19.99 18.97
CA VAL A 436 -11.75 19.87 17.91
C VAL A 436 -10.74 18.82 18.36
N LEU A 437 -10.80 17.64 17.75
CA LEU A 437 -9.89 16.54 18.05
C LEU A 437 -8.48 16.84 17.54
N HIS A 438 -8.39 17.24 16.27
CA HIS A 438 -7.14 17.54 15.56
C HIS A 438 -7.28 18.80 14.71
N GLU A 439 -6.20 19.56 14.58
CA GLU A 439 -6.13 20.78 13.78
C GLU A 439 -4.78 20.90 13.08
N HIS A 440 -4.77 21.24 11.79
CA HIS A 440 -3.56 21.51 11.02
C HIS A 440 -3.72 22.78 10.19
N LYS A 441 -2.68 23.63 10.18
CA LYS A 441 -2.53 24.67 9.16
C LYS A 441 -2.01 24.03 7.89
N VAL A 442 -2.66 24.32 6.78
CA VAL A 442 -2.33 23.75 5.47
C VAL A 442 -2.23 24.84 4.42
N GLU A 443 -1.43 24.58 3.39
CA GLU A 443 -1.31 25.40 2.19
C GLU A 443 -2.00 24.71 0.99
N ALA A 444 -2.17 25.45 -0.11
CA ALA A 444 -2.70 24.87 -1.34
C ALA A 444 -1.79 23.73 -1.85
N ASN A 445 -2.40 22.66 -2.34
CA ASN A 445 -1.80 21.41 -2.79
C ASN A 445 -1.23 20.51 -1.69
N ASP A 446 -1.26 20.91 -0.42
CA ASP A 446 -0.91 20.00 0.68
C ASP A 446 -1.83 18.78 0.66
N ILE A 447 -1.27 17.62 1.00
CA ILE A 447 -2.03 16.37 1.07
C ILE A 447 -2.34 16.13 2.53
N TRP A 448 -3.60 16.31 2.93
CA TRP A 448 -4.05 16.03 4.30
C TRP A 448 -4.65 14.63 4.39
N ARG A 449 -4.43 13.94 5.51
CA ARG A 449 -4.95 12.58 5.74
C ARG A 449 -5.33 12.35 7.20
N SER A 450 -6.39 11.57 7.40
CA SER A 450 -6.68 10.93 8.68
C SER A 450 -6.79 9.41 8.56
N ALA A 451 -6.27 8.71 9.56
CA ALA A 451 -6.29 7.26 9.71
C ALA A 451 -6.85 6.88 11.09
N SER A 452 -7.16 5.59 11.28
CA SER A 452 -7.61 5.11 12.60
C SER A 452 -7.31 3.64 12.83
N ALA A 453 -7.08 3.27 14.09
CA ALA A 453 -6.95 1.89 14.53
C ALA A 453 -7.92 1.63 15.71
N ARG A 454 -8.79 0.64 15.56
CA ARG A 454 -9.82 0.34 16.57
C ARG A 454 -9.25 -0.52 17.69
N LYS A 455 -9.76 -0.31 18.90
CA LYS A 455 -9.36 -1.04 20.11
C LYS A 455 -9.33 -2.57 19.95
N ALA A 456 -10.43 -3.16 19.49
CA ALA A 456 -10.54 -4.62 19.40
C ALA A 456 -9.49 -5.23 18.44
N PRO A 457 -9.27 -4.69 17.22
CA PRO A 457 -8.12 -5.04 16.39
C PRO A 457 -6.76 -4.93 17.07
N ILE A 458 -6.50 -3.86 17.83
CA ILE A 458 -5.22 -3.67 18.54
C ILE A 458 -5.04 -4.75 19.62
N GLU A 459 -6.07 -5.01 20.43
CA GLU A 459 -6.03 -6.05 21.47
C GLU A 459 -5.83 -7.45 20.89
N ASP A 460 -6.52 -7.79 19.79
CA ASP A 460 -6.34 -9.05 19.08
C ASP A 460 -4.90 -9.18 18.53
N TRP A 461 -4.36 -8.12 17.92
CA TRP A 461 -3.00 -8.10 17.37
C TRP A 461 -1.94 -8.37 18.45
N VAL A 462 -2.08 -7.76 19.64
CA VAL A 462 -1.18 -8.03 20.77
C VAL A 462 -1.32 -9.46 21.28
N ASN A 463 -2.54 -9.99 21.38
CA ASN A 463 -2.74 -11.38 21.81
C ASN A 463 -2.17 -12.37 20.78
N LEU A 464 -2.33 -12.12 19.48
CA LEU A 464 -1.74 -12.92 18.40
C LEU A 464 -0.20 -12.91 18.47
N ALA A 465 0.40 -11.75 18.79
CA ALA A 465 1.84 -11.65 19.03
C ALA A 465 2.30 -12.49 20.23
N ILE A 466 1.54 -12.48 21.33
CA ILE A 466 1.79 -13.33 22.51
C ILE A 466 1.74 -14.80 22.15
N ASP A 467 0.72 -15.22 21.41
CA ASP A 467 0.56 -16.61 20.99
C ASP A 467 1.69 -17.06 20.07
N ARG A 468 2.08 -16.21 19.11
CA ARG A 468 3.19 -16.51 18.19
C ARG A 468 4.53 -16.56 18.90
N GLN A 469 4.84 -15.61 19.77
CA GLN A 469 6.06 -15.61 20.56
C GLN A 469 6.15 -16.87 21.42
N LYS A 470 5.05 -17.27 22.07
CA LYS A 470 4.99 -18.49 22.87
C LYS A 470 5.22 -19.75 22.04
N ALA A 471 4.71 -19.79 20.80
CA ALA A 471 4.86 -20.94 19.91
C ALA A 471 6.28 -21.08 19.34
N GLU A 472 6.93 -19.95 19.01
CA GLU A 472 8.24 -19.96 18.34
C GLU A 472 9.42 -19.84 19.32
N GLY A 473 9.22 -19.20 20.47
CA GLY A 473 10.26 -19.03 21.50
C GLY A 473 11.46 -18.18 21.06
N CYS A 474 11.29 -17.32 20.05
CA CYS A 474 12.36 -16.49 19.49
C CYS A 474 12.19 -15.00 19.85
N GLN A 475 13.11 -14.16 19.33
CA GLN A 475 13.02 -12.70 19.46
C GLN A 475 11.66 -12.21 18.94
N ALA A 476 11.05 -11.27 19.66
CA ALA A 476 9.80 -10.64 19.28
C ALA A 476 9.89 -9.12 19.55
N ILE A 477 9.73 -8.32 18.50
CA ILE A 477 9.89 -6.87 18.55
C ILE A 477 8.61 -6.21 18.04
N PHE A 478 8.02 -5.33 18.84
CA PHE A 478 7.03 -4.37 18.37
C PHE A 478 7.76 -3.20 17.69
N TRP A 479 7.48 -2.98 16.41
CA TRP A 479 8.11 -1.93 15.62
C TRP A 479 7.25 -0.68 15.72
N LEU A 480 7.43 0.06 16.81
CA LEU A 480 6.65 1.25 17.16
C LEU A 480 7.62 2.37 17.55
N ASP A 481 7.54 3.47 16.84
CA ASP A 481 8.33 4.67 17.11
C ASP A 481 7.61 5.54 18.16
N ALA A 482 8.12 5.58 19.39
CA ALA A 482 7.53 6.41 20.44
C ALA A 482 7.54 7.92 20.14
N SER A 483 8.30 8.37 19.12
CA SER A 483 8.29 9.76 18.64
C SER A 483 7.19 10.05 17.61
N ARG A 484 6.59 9.02 17.01
CA ARG A 484 5.43 9.13 16.13
C ARG A 484 4.15 9.14 16.98
N ALA A 485 3.26 10.11 16.76
CA ALA A 485 2.09 10.31 17.61
C ALA A 485 1.17 9.08 17.63
N HIS A 486 0.92 8.45 16.48
CA HIS A 486 0.12 7.23 16.38
C HIS A 486 0.72 6.06 17.17
N ASP A 487 1.99 5.75 16.91
CA ASP A 487 2.70 4.64 17.53
C ASP A 487 2.77 4.81 19.06
N ALA A 488 2.90 6.06 19.55
CA ALA A 488 2.84 6.36 20.97
C ALA A 488 1.47 6.01 21.60
N GLU A 489 0.36 6.18 20.87
CA GLU A 489 -0.96 5.72 21.31
C GLU A 489 -1.05 4.18 21.30
N LEU A 490 -0.51 3.51 20.27
CA LEU A 490 -0.46 2.03 20.23
C LEU A 490 0.35 1.44 21.40
N ILE A 491 1.48 2.05 21.76
CA ILE A 491 2.31 1.61 22.89
C ILE A 491 1.52 1.60 24.21
N LYS A 492 0.57 2.53 24.38
CA LYS A 492 -0.32 2.59 25.56
C LYS A 492 -1.29 1.42 25.64
N TYR A 493 -1.59 0.75 24.53
CA TYR A 493 -2.32 -0.53 24.52
C TYR A 493 -1.40 -1.73 24.72
N VAL A 494 -0.26 -1.75 24.01
CA VAL A 494 0.68 -2.88 24.02
C VAL A 494 1.22 -3.14 25.43
N THR A 495 1.78 -2.12 26.08
CA THR A 495 2.50 -2.30 27.35
C THR A 495 1.62 -2.90 28.45
N PRO A 496 0.42 -2.35 28.76
CA PRO A 496 -0.42 -2.91 29.81
C PRO A 496 -0.92 -4.33 29.52
N ILE A 497 -1.16 -4.69 28.25
CA ILE A 497 -1.59 -6.05 27.88
C ILE A 497 -0.46 -7.05 28.16
N LEU A 498 0.78 -6.73 27.78
CA LEU A 498 1.93 -7.59 28.01
C LEU A 498 2.22 -7.77 29.52
N GLU A 499 2.12 -6.69 30.30
CA GLU A 499 2.28 -6.70 31.75
C GLU A 499 1.19 -7.55 32.44
N ALA A 500 -0.07 -7.35 32.08
CA ALA A 500 -1.20 -8.11 32.63
C ALA A 500 -1.11 -9.60 32.32
N LYS A 501 -0.47 -9.97 31.20
CA LYS A 501 -0.21 -11.36 30.81
C LYS A 501 1.08 -11.93 31.41
N GLY A 502 1.90 -11.10 32.07
CA GLY A 502 3.16 -11.52 32.69
C GLY A 502 4.21 -11.99 31.68
N VAL A 503 4.24 -11.39 30.49
CA VAL A 503 5.15 -11.77 29.38
C VAL A 503 5.94 -10.59 28.81
N ALA A 504 5.92 -9.43 29.47
CA ALA A 504 6.59 -8.22 28.99
C ALA A 504 8.10 -8.42 28.75
N ASP A 505 8.77 -9.27 29.53
CA ASP A 505 10.19 -9.63 29.40
C ASP A 505 10.53 -10.36 28.08
N LYS A 506 9.52 -10.90 27.39
CA LYS A 506 9.70 -11.64 26.13
C LYS A 506 9.63 -10.75 24.89
N PHE A 507 9.29 -9.48 25.06
CA PHE A 507 9.09 -8.53 23.98
C PHE A 507 9.99 -7.32 24.15
N THR A 508 10.31 -6.70 23.02
CA THR A 508 10.95 -5.38 22.99
C THR A 508 10.09 -4.46 22.14
N ILE A 509 10.09 -3.17 22.45
CA ILE A 509 9.48 -2.13 21.62
C ILE A 509 10.62 -1.27 21.10
N MET A 510 10.73 -1.14 19.78
CA MET A 510 11.80 -0.41 19.12
C MET A 510 11.21 0.39 17.97
N ALA A 511 11.77 1.57 17.70
CA ALA A 511 11.45 2.30 16.47
C ALA A 511 11.86 1.47 15.24
N PRO A 512 11.19 1.64 14.08
CA PRO A 512 11.36 0.75 12.92
C PRO A 512 12.81 0.60 12.44
N ARG A 513 13.63 1.66 12.52
CA ARG A 513 15.05 1.61 12.16
C ARG A 513 15.83 0.64 13.05
N GLU A 514 15.74 0.83 14.37
CA GLU A 514 16.43 0.03 15.37
C GLU A 514 15.95 -1.42 15.33
N ALA A 515 14.64 -1.63 15.16
CA ALA A 515 14.04 -2.94 15.01
C ALA A 515 14.55 -3.69 13.77
N THR A 516 14.75 -2.96 12.66
CA THR A 516 15.34 -3.48 11.42
C THR A 516 16.77 -3.98 11.67
N ARG A 517 17.62 -3.13 12.27
CA ARG A 517 19.00 -3.49 12.62
C ARG A 517 19.05 -4.73 13.50
N ALA A 518 18.31 -4.73 14.61
CA ALA A 518 18.26 -5.84 15.55
C ALA A 518 17.79 -7.15 14.89
N SER A 519 16.80 -7.07 14.00
CA SER A 519 16.30 -8.24 13.28
C SER A 519 17.34 -8.81 12.32
N PHE A 520 18.07 -7.95 11.58
CA PHE A 520 19.15 -8.42 10.70
C PHE A 520 20.31 -9.05 11.48
N GLU A 521 20.71 -8.48 12.61
CA GLU A 521 21.73 -9.05 13.49
C GLU A 521 21.33 -10.44 14.04
N THR A 522 20.04 -10.66 14.29
CA THR A 522 19.50 -11.96 14.70
C THR A 522 19.52 -12.95 13.53
N ILE A 523 18.91 -12.61 12.39
CA ILE A 523 18.75 -13.58 11.30
C ILE A 523 20.07 -13.94 10.62
N THR A 524 21.06 -13.06 10.63
CA THR A 524 22.39 -13.35 10.06
C THR A 524 23.17 -14.37 10.90
N LYS A 525 22.84 -14.54 12.18
CA LYS A 525 23.34 -15.62 13.05
C LYS A 525 22.62 -16.96 12.83
N GLY A 526 21.59 -16.99 11.98
CA GLY A 526 20.75 -18.16 11.74
C GLY A 526 19.57 -18.30 12.69
N GLU A 527 19.32 -17.28 13.53
CA GLU A 527 18.23 -17.26 14.50
C GLU A 527 16.97 -16.62 13.91
N ASN A 528 15.81 -16.83 14.55
CA ASN A 528 14.54 -16.28 14.08
C ASN A 528 14.12 -15.05 14.88
N SER A 529 13.37 -14.17 14.24
CA SER A 529 12.73 -13.02 14.87
C SER A 529 11.28 -12.89 14.42
N ILE A 530 10.45 -12.25 15.25
CA ILE A 530 9.08 -11.87 14.93
C ILE A 530 9.03 -10.34 14.94
N ALA A 531 8.66 -9.76 13.81
CA ALA A 531 8.30 -8.36 13.67
C ALA A 531 6.79 -8.19 13.93
N ILE A 532 6.43 -7.44 14.96
CA ILE A 532 5.06 -7.13 15.32
C ILE A 532 4.79 -5.68 14.93
N THR A 533 3.98 -5.46 13.90
CA THR A 533 3.93 -4.17 13.20
C THR A 533 2.51 -3.69 12.88
N GLY A 534 2.39 -2.40 12.59
CA GLY A 534 1.24 -1.83 11.87
C GLY A 534 1.06 -2.42 10.47
N ASN A 535 0.02 -1.98 9.78
CA ASN A 535 -0.48 -2.50 8.50
C ASN A 535 0.44 -2.21 7.32
N VAL A 536 1.03 -1.01 7.24
CA VAL A 536 1.96 -0.67 6.15
C VAL A 536 3.24 -1.49 6.29
N LEU A 537 3.85 -1.52 7.49
CA LEU A 537 5.02 -2.35 7.75
C LEU A 537 4.74 -3.84 7.63
N ARG A 538 3.53 -4.31 7.97
CA ARG A 538 3.12 -5.68 7.66
C ARG A 538 3.28 -5.96 6.18
N ASP A 539 2.84 -5.06 5.31
CA ASP A 539 3.01 -5.26 3.87
C ASP A 539 4.49 -5.28 3.49
N TYR A 540 5.23 -4.25 3.89
CA TYR A 540 6.62 -4.07 3.47
C TYR A 540 7.52 -5.22 3.94
N LEU A 541 7.41 -5.64 5.20
CA LEU A 541 8.24 -6.69 5.79
C LEU A 541 7.83 -8.11 5.41
N THR A 542 6.68 -8.30 4.79
CA THR A 542 6.27 -9.62 4.30
C THR A 542 6.68 -9.87 2.85
N ASP A 543 7.29 -8.87 2.23
CA ASP A 543 7.92 -8.90 0.91
C ASP A 543 9.44 -8.70 0.99
N LEU A 544 9.93 -7.83 1.89
CA LEU A 544 11.36 -7.71 2.25
C LEU A 544 11.88 -8.99 2.92
#